data_AF-A0A416VFS2-F1
#
_entry.id   AF-A0A416VFS2-F1
#
_cell.length_a   1.000
_cell.length_b   1.000
_cell.length_c   1.000
_cell.angle_alpha   90.00
_cell.angle_beta   90.00
_cell.angle_gamma   90.00
#
_symmetry.space_group_name_H-M   'P 1'
#
loop_
_entity.id
_entity.type
_entity.pdbx_description
1 polymer ?
#
loop_
_entity_poly.entity_id
_entity_poly.type
_entity_poly.pdbx_seq_one_letter_code
_entity_poly.pdbx_strand_id
1 'polypeptide(L)'
;SLSPHLHESLDILLFILFMRGMVFQDVFNLTWDMADADNHFHYLRSKTEVPIDTEIPSEARKIMERYREEDCMYVFPFLHRSKNRKKDGGDDIPEESSLHRVNHHAHEIGRLAGLSLRLSTYVMRHTFATLMLESGKPVELISQCLGHSSIRTTQIYLSRISTHRVDKEVNDMFDQMLRPAVV
;
A
#
# COMPACT_ATOMS: atom_id res chain seq x y z
N SER A 1 0.92 3.45 -24.58
CA SER A 1 1.42 2.86 -23.32
C SER A 1 1.58 3.97 -22.30
N LEU A 2 1.54 3.67 -21.00
CA LEU A 2 1.88 4.65 -19.97
C LEU A 2 3.39 4.92 -20.03
N SER A 3 3.80 6.13 -19.65
CA SER A 3 5.22 6.44 -19.48
C SER A 3 5.80 5.71 -18.26
N PRO A 4 7.12 5.50 -18.17
CA PRO A 4 7.74 4.78 -17.05
C PRO A 4 7.37 5.35 -15.67
N HIS A 5 7.35 6.67 -15.52
CA HIS A 5 7.00 7.34 -14.26
C HIS A 5 5.51 7.24 -13.89
N LEU A 6 4.62 7.11 -14.89
CA LEU A 6 3.21 6.81 -14.64
C LEU A 6 3.04 5.33 -14.24
N HIS A 7 3.83 4.41 -14.81
CA HIS A 7 3.85 3.02 -14.37
C HIS A 7 4.31 2.86 -12.92
N GLU A 8 5.40 3.53 -12.53
CA GLU A 8 5.87 3.56 -11.14
C GLU A 8 4.77 4.02 -10.18
N SER A 9 4.07 5.11 -10.54
CA SER A 9 3.00 5.65 -9.67
C SER A 9 1.76 4.76 -9.67
N LEU A 10 1.41 4.11 -10.78
CA LEU A 10 0.33 3.13 -10.83
C LEU A 10 0.64 1.93 -9.93
N ASP A 11 1.87 1.41 -9.97
CA ASP A 11 2.31 0.32 -9.11
C ASP A 11 2.23 0.70 -7.64
N ILE A 12 2.56 1.95 -7.25
CA ILE A 12 2.34 2.44 -5.87
C ILE A 12 0.86 2.47 -5.49
N LEU A 13 -0.01 2.95 -6.38
CA LEU A 13 -1.46 2.99 -6.13
C LEU A 13 -2.04 1.59 -5.91
N LEU A 14 -1.66 0.64 -6.76
CA LEU A 14 -2.06 -0.76 -6.65
C LEU A 14 -1.44 -1.43 -5.42
N PHE A 15 -0.18 -1.15 -5.10
CA PHE A 15 0.46 -1.64 -3.90
C PHE A 15 -0.28 -1.20 -2.64
N ILE A 16 -0.66 0.08 -2.55
CA ILE A 16 -1.49 0.60 -1.45
C ILE A 16 -2.80 -0.20 -1.34
N LEU A 17 -3.49 -0.44 -2.46
CA LEU A 17 -4.73 -1.23 -2.47
C LEU A 17 -4.52 -2.65 -1.93
N PHE A 18 -3.51 -3.37 -2.44
CA PHE A 18 -3.23 -4.75 -2.06
C PHE A 18 -2.72 -4.87 -0.62
N MET A 19 -1.96 -3.88 -0.14
CA MET A 19 -1.48 -3.81 1.24
C MET A 19 -2.48 -3.15 2.18
N ARG A 20 -3.77 -3.52 2.08
CA ARG A 20 -4.83 -3.10 3.01
C ARG A 20 -5.01 -1.59 3.12
N GLY A 21 -4.77 -0.88 2.02
CA GLY A 21 -4.80 0.58 2.00
C GLY A 21 -3.64 1.24 2.75
N MET A 22 -2.46 0.61 2.82
CA MET A 22 -1.26 1.15 3.50
C MET A 22 -1.08 2.65 3.25
N VAL A 23 -0.74 3.40 4.31
CA VAL A 23 -0.54 4.85 4.17
C VAL A 23 0.75 5.11 3.39
N PHE A 24 0.74 6.11 2.51
CA PHE A 24 1.89 6.41 1.65
C PHE A 24 3.19 6.62 2.43
N GLN A 25 3.15 7.24 3.62
CA GLN A 25 4.34 7.41 4.46
C GLN A 25 4.96 6.05 4.86
N ASP A 26 4.14 5.04 5.14
CA ASP A 26 4.63 3.69 5.44
C ASP A 26 5.20 3.03 4.16
N VAL A 27 4.56 3.24 3.00
CA VAL A 27 5.08 2.78 1.70
C VAL A 27 6.44 3.43 1.38
N PHE A 28 6.59 4.72 1.67
CA PHE A 28 7.83 5.47 1.46
C PHE A 28 8.97 4.97 2.35
N ASN A 29 8.67 4.54 3.59
CA ASN A 29 9.66 4.05 4.54
C ASN A 29 9.89 2.53 4.47
N LEU A 30 9.22 1.83 3.55
CA LEU A 30 9.21 0.37 3.51
C LEU A 30 10.56 -0.18 3.07
N THR A 31 11.13 -1.09 3.85
CA THR A 31 12.43 -1.72 3.60
C THR A 31 12.33 -3.23 3.51
N TRP A 32 13.30 -3.86 2.85
CA TRP A 32 13.29 -5.31 2.62
C TRP A 32 13.43 -6.15 3.90
N ASP A 33 14.07 -5.61 4.94
CA ASP A 33 14.22 -6.26 6.25
C ASP A 33 12.93 -6.30 7.07
N MET A 34 11.92 -5.50 6.71
CA MET A 34 10.59 -5.56 7.31
C MET A 34 9.79 -6.76 6.79
N ALA A 35 10.22 -7.40 5.68
CA ALA A 35 9.56 -8.59 5.14
C ALA A 35 10.21 -9.86 5.69
N ASP A 36 9.42 -10.74 6.29
CA ASP A 36 9.90 -12.01 6.83
C ASP A 36 9.87 -13.17 5.79
N ALA A 37 10.31 -14.34 6.24
CA ALA A 37 10.31 -15.57 5.43
C ALA A 37 8.90 -16.13 5.20
N ASP A 38 7.94 -15.79 6.06
CA ASP A 38 6.55 -16.24 6.00
C ASP A 38 5.66 -15.31 5.15
N ASN A 39 6.29 -14.40 4.39
CA ASN A 39 5.63 -13.49 3.45
C ASN A 39 4.76 -12.42 4.15
N HIS A 40 5.18 -11.96 5.32
CA HIS A 40 4.55 -10.88 6.07
C HIS A 40 5.46 -9.66 6.19
N PHE A 41 4.85 -8.47 6.28
CA PHE A 41 5.54 -7.27 6.76
C PHE A 41 5.33 -7.09 8.26
N HIS A 42 6.42 -6.81 8.97
CA HIS A 42 6.44 -6.42 10.38
C HIS A 42 7.08 -5.04 10.52
N TYR A 43 6.28 -4.04 10.90
CA TYR A 43 6.78 -2.66 11.06
C TYR A 43 5.95 -1.86 12.05
N LEU A 44 6.50 -0.72 12.50
CA LEU A 44 5.76 0.26 13.30
C LEU A 44 5.18 1.33 12.38
N ARG A 45 3.87 1.57 12.48
CA ARG A 45 3.20 2.59 11.66
C ARG A 45 3.79 3.98 11.92
N SER A 46 4.21 4.68 10.87
CA SER A 46 4.99 5.92 10.96
C SER A 46 4.34 7.02 11.82
N LYS A 47 3.00 7.11 11.82
CA LYS A 47 2.28 8.17 12.53
C LYS A 47 1.87 7.81 13.97
N THR A 48 1.66 6.52 14.25
CA THR A 48 1.01 6.08 15.50
C THR A 48 1.80 5.05 16.28
N GLU A 49 2.93 4.58 15.73
CA GLU A 49 3.81 3.57 16.34
C GLU A 49 3.09 2.25 16.69
N VAL A 50 1.93 2.02 16.08
CA VAL A 50 1.18 0.78 16.23
C VAL A 50 1.91 -0.30 15.44
N PRO A 51 2.25 -1.44 16.05
CA PRO A 51 2.80 -2.58 15.33
C PRO A 51 1.81 -3.09 14.29
N ILE A 52 2.29 -3.26 13.07
CA ILE A 52 1.56 -3.87 11.95
C ILE A 52 2.24 -5.19 11.61
N ASP A 53 1.41 -6.22 11.54
CA ASP A 53 1.71 -7.53 10.99
C ASP A 53 0.69 -7.76 9.87
N THR A 54 1.16 -7.91 8.64
CA THR A 54 0.29 -8.09 7.48
C THR A 54 0.94 -9.01 6.46
N GLU A 55 0.17 -10.00 6.01
CA GLU A 55 0.53 -10.77 4.82
C GLU A 55 0.77 -9.84 3.62
N ILE A 56 1.73 -10.22 2.79
CA ILE A 56 2.06 -9.61 1.50
C ILE A 56 1.37 -10.42 0.38
N PRO A 57 0.25 -9.96 -0.18
CA PRO A 57 -0.40 -10.69 -1.27
C PRO A 57 0.50 -10.83 -2.49
N SER A 58 0.26 -11.86 -3.31
CA SER A 58 1.09 -12.17 -4.48
C SER A 58 1.23 -10.97 -5.45
N GLU A 59 0.19 -10.16 -5.56
CA GLU A 59 0.15 -8.95 -6.38
C GLU A 59 1.09 -7.87 -5.84
N ALA A 60 1.07 -7.64 -4.54
CA ALA A 60 1.97 -6.71 -3.87
C ALA A 60 3.43 -7.18 -4.02
N ARG A 61 3.69 -8.48 -3.79
CA ARG A 61 5.03 -9.07 -4.00
C ARG A 61 5.52 -8.89 -5.43
N LYS A 62 4.68 -9.15 -6.43
CA LYS A 62 5.02 -8.93 -7.85
C LYS A 62 5.34 -7.47 -8.16
N ILE A 63 4.74 -6.52 -7.45
CA ILE A 63 5.06 -5.09 -7.61
C ILE A 63 6.42 -4.79 -6.96
N MET A 64 6.64 -5.22 -5.72
CA MET A 64 7.88 -4.99 -4.98
C MET A 64 9.11 -5.50 -5.73
N GLU A 65 9.05 -6.74 -6.21
CA GLU A 65 10.19 -7.40 -6.87
C GLU A 65 10.61 -6.72 -8.19
N ARG A 66 9.73 -5.94 -8.84
CA ARG A 66 10.11 -5.16 -10.04
C ARG A 66 11.11 -4.05 -9.75
N TYR A 67 11.15 -3.58 -8.50
CA TYR A 67 11.94 -2.42 -8.08
C TYR A 67 13.09 -2.81 -7.14
N ARG A 68 13.37 -4.12 -7.01
CA ARG A 68 14.49 -4.60 -6.20
C ARG A 68 15.83 -4.16 -6.81
N GLU A 69 16.69 -3.62 -5.96
CA GLU A 69 18.05 -3.24 -6.29
C GLU A 69 19.00 -3.78 -5.22
N GLU A 70 20.17 -4.30 -5.60
CA GLU A 70 21.09 -5.00 -4.69
C GLU A 70 21.59 -4.12 -3.54
N ASP A 71 21.87 -2.84 -3.83
CA ASP A 71 22.46 -1.89 -2.87
C ASP A 71 21.43 -0.88 -2.32
N CYS A 72 20.15 -1.26 -2.24
CA CYS A 72 19.11 -0.39 -1.69
C CYS A 72 18.25 -1.09 -0.64
N MET A 73 18.15 -0.48 0.55
CA MET A 73 17.31 -1.01 1.62
C MET A 73 15.81 -0.82 1.34
N TYR A 74 15.44 0.22 0.58
CA TYR A 74 14.04 0.55 0.31
C TYR A 74 13.43 -0.40 -0.72
N VAL A 75 12.16 -0.76 -0.50
CA VAL A 75 11.36 -1.54 -1.44
C VAL A 75 11.06 -0.74 -2.71
N PHE A 76 10.92 0.60 -2.60
CA PHE A 76 10.65 1.49 -3.73
C PHE A 76 11.69 2.62 -3.86
N PRO A 77 12.92 2.32 -4.35
CA PRO A 77 14.01 3.28 -4.40
C PRO A 77 13.69 4.58 -5.18
N PHE A 78 12.84 4.49 -6.21
CA PHE A 78 12.43 5.65 -7.03
C PHE A 78 11.61 6.69 -6.25
N LEU A 79 11.07 6.35 -5.08
CA LEU A 79 10.40 7.31 -4.21
C LEU A 79 11.38 8.31 -3.58
N HIS A 80 12.66 7.95 -3.45
CA HIS A 80 13.71 8.75 -2.80
C HIS A 80 14.57 9.54 -3.78
N ARG A 81 14.42 9.29 -5.09
CA ARG A 81 15.25 9.91 -6.14
C ARG A 81 14.70 11.25 -6.63
N SER A 82 15.56 12.26 -6.66
CA SER A 82 15.28 13.53 -7.35
C SER A 82 15.48 13.40 -8.87
N LYS A 83 14.62 14.07 -9.66
CA LYS A 83 14.75 14.19 -11.12
C LYS A 83 15.99 14.99 -11.57
N ASN A 84 16.54 15.84 -10.70
CA ASN A 84 17.60 16.81 -11.03
C ASN A 84 18.96 16.42 -10.42
N ARG A 85 19.38 15.16 -10.57
CA ARG A 85 20.64 14.69 -9.98
C ARG A 85 21.84 15.35 -10.70
N LYS A 86 22.56 16.24 -10.01
CA LYS A 86 23.99 16.44 -10.29
C LYS A 86 24.72 15.20 -9.79
N LYS A 87 25.76 14.76 -10.51
CA LYS A 87 26.46 13.48 -10.31
C LYS A 87 27.05 13.25 -8.90
N ASP A 88 27.09 14.25 -8.04
CA ASP A 88 27.74 14.17 -6.73
C ASP A 88 26.71 14.35 -5.59
N GLY A 89 26.25 13.23 -5.03
CA GLY A 89 25.82 13.12 -3.62
C GLY A 89 24.66 14.00 -3.09
N GLY A 90 23.54 14.13 -3.82
CA GLY A 90 22.37 14.86 -3.31
C GLY A 90 21.48 14.04 -2.37
N ASP A 91 20.98 14.70 -1.31
CA ASP A 91 20.03 14.19 -0.30
C ASP A 91 18.77 13.53 -0.90
N ASP A 92 18.24 12.53 -0.22
CA ASP A 92 16.95 11.91 -0.53
C ASP A 92 15.85 12.96 -0.62
N ILE A 93 14.92 12.82 -1.57
CA ILE A 93 13.78 13.75 -1.61
C ILE A 93 12.84 13.52 -0.42
N PRO A 94 12.26 14.59 0.15
CA PRO A 94 11.29 14.45 1.23
C PRO A 94 10.06 13.63 0.80
N GLU A 95 9.49 12.88 1.75
CA GLU A 95 8.27 12.09 1.55
C GLU A 95 7.15 12.93 0.93
N GLU A 96 6.91 14.14 1.43
CA GLU A 96 5.86 15.04 0.91
C GLU A 96 6.05 15.36 -0.58
N SER A 97 7.30 15.54 -1.03
CA SER A 97 7.61 15.77 -2.45
C SER A 97 7.35 14.53 -3.29
N SER A 98 7.61 13.35 -2.73
CA SER A 98 7.29 12.06 -3.34
C SER A 98 5.78 11.83 -3.45
N LEU A 99 5.05 12.10 -2.37
CA LEU A 99 3.59 12.03 -2.32
C LEU A 99 2.95 12.96 -3.34
N HIS A 100 3.42 14.21 -3.43
CA HIS A 100 2.92 15.16 -4.42
C HIS A 100 3.12 14.65 -5.84
N ARG A 101 4.32 14.12 -6.14
CA ARG A 101 4.63 13.54 -7.46
C ARG A 101 3.73 12.36 -7.78
N VAL A 102 3.58 11.41 -6.86
CA VAL A 102 2.71 10.23 -7.05
C VAL A 102 1.26 10.64 -7.24
N ASN A 103 0.74 11.59 -6.46
CA ASN A 103 -0.64 12.07 -6.62
C ASN A 103 -0.86 12.89 -7.89
N HIS A 104 0.15 13.63 -8.36
CA HIS A 104 0.11 14.28 -9.66
C HIS A 104 -0.03 13.24 -10.79
N HIS A 105 0.80 12.20 -10.76
CA HIS A 105 0.70 11.08 -11.70
C HIS A 105 -0.61 10.31 -11.56
N ALA A 106 -1.10 10.09 -10.34
CA ALA A 106 -2.38 9.42 -10.08
C ALA A 106 -3.53 10.15 -10.77
N HIS A 107 -3.59 11.48 -10.67
CA HIS A 107 -4.60 12.27 -11.36
C HIS A 107 -4.56 12.07 -12.88
N GLU A 108 -3.37 12.05 -13.47
CA GLU A 108 -3.20 11.79 -14.90
C GLU A 108 -3.60 10.36 -15.29
N ILE A 109 -3.22 9.37 -14.50
CA ILE A 109 -3.64 7.96 -14.68
C ILE A 109 -5.16 7.87 -14.65
N GLY A 110 -5.82 8.50 -13.68
CA GLY A 110 -7.28 8.52 -13.58
C GLY A 110 -7.94 9.14 -14.82
N ARG A 111 -7.39 10.26 -15.33
CA ARG A 111 -7.86 10.91 -16.56
C ARG A 111 -7.70 9.99 -17.78
N LEU A 112 -6.57 9.30 -17.91
CA LEU A 112 -6.31 8.36 -19.00
C LEU A 112 -7.22 7.13 -18.93
N ALA A 113 -7.60 6.70 -17.73
CA ALA A 113 -8.54 5.62 -17.50
C ALA A 113 -10.02 6.04 -17.62
N GLY A 114 -10.30 7.33 -17.87
CA GLY A 114 -11.68 7.84 -17.98
C GLY A 114 -12.44 7.91 -16.66
N LEU A 115 -11.73 7.96 -15.52
CA LEU A 115 -12.35 8.09 -14.21
C LEU A 115 -12.90 9.50 -14.01
N SER A 116 -14.13 9.60 -13.49
CA SER A 116 -14.77 10.87 -13.15
C SER A 116 -14.20 11.50 -11.87
N LEU A 117 -13.61 10.67 -11.00
CA LEU A 117 -12.99 11.10 -9.75
C LEU A 117 -11.49 11.38 -9.91
N ARG A 118 -10.96 12.24 -9.04
CA ARG A 118 -9.53 12.52 -8.96
C ARG A 118 -8.83 11.39 -8.20
N LEU A 119 -8.18 10.51 -8.94
CA LEU A 119 -7.41 9.40 -8.37
C LEU A 119 -6.22 9.92 -7.54
N SER A 120 -5.96 9.26 -6.41
CA SER A 120 -4.88 9.58 -5.47
C SER A 120 -4.56 8.38 -4.59
N THR A 121 -3.46 8.43 -3.83
CA THR A 121 -3.11 7.41 -2.83
C THR A 121 -4.20 7.23 -1.78
N TYR A 122 -4.84 8.32 -1.36
CA TYR A 122 -5.97 8.29 -0.42
C TYR A 122 -7.20 7.60 -0.99
N VAL A 123 -7.49 7.81 -2.28
CA VAL A 123 -8.59 7.11 -2.97
C VAL A 123 -8.36 5.61 -2.96
N MET A 124 -7.15 5.13 -3.26
CA MET A 124 -6.86 3.67 -3.23
C MET A 124 -7.05 3.05 -1.85
N ARG A 125 -6.65 3.76 -0.78
CA ARG A 125 -6.91 3.32 0.60
C ARG A 125 -8.41 3.23 0.89
N HIS A 126 -9.20 4.20 0.45
CA HIS A 126 -10.65 4.14 0.60
C HIS A 126 -11.29 3.05 -0.24
N THR A 127 -10.82 2.85 -1.47
CA THR A 127 -11.27 1.76 -2.33
C THR A 127 -11.08 0.42 -1.63
N PHE A 128 -9.93 0.16 -1.00
CA PHE A 128 -9.75 -1.05 -0.19
C PHE A 128 -10.84 -1.20 0.89
N ALA A 129 -11.10 -0.15 1.67
CA ALA A 129 -12.11 -0.18 2.73
C ALA A 129 -13.52 -0.41 2.17
N THR A 130 -13.86 0.22 1.04
CA THR A 130 -15.12 0.01 0.34
C THR A 130 -15.26 -1.41 -0.18
N LEU A 131 -14.22 -2.01 -0.77
CA LEU A 131 -14.26 -3.39 -1.24
C LEU A 131 -14.48 -4.38 -0.08
N MET A 132 -13.85 -4.15 1.07
CA MET A 132 -14.10 -4.96 2.26
C MET A 132 -15.55 -4.81 2.75
N LEU A 133 -16.09 -3.60 2.73
CA LEU A 133 -17.49 -3.37 3.10
C LEU A 133 -18.47 -4.03 2.13
N GLU A 134 -18.23 -3.89 0.82
CA GLU A 134 -19.08 -4.45 -0.25
C GLU A 134 -19.01 -5.98 -0.31
N SER A 135 -17.87 -6.58 0.07
CA SER A 135 -17.75 -8.04 0.28
C SER A 135 -18.37 -8.52 1.61
N GLY A 136 -19.09 -7.64 2.32
CA GLY A 136 -19.87 -7.97 3.51
C GLY A 136 -19.04 -8.15 4.77
N LYS A 137 -17.80 -7.64 4.82
CA LYS A 137 -16.95 -7.77 5.99
C LYS A 137 -17.34 -6.76 7.09
N PRO A 138 -17.26 -7.16 8.37
CA PRO A 138 -17.66 -6.29 9.48
C PRO A 138 -16.71 -5.10 9.63
N VAL A 139 -17.24 -3.95 10.04
CA VAL A 139 -16.50 -2.68 10.18
C VAL A 139 -15.31 -2.81 11.13
N GLU A 140 -15.42 -3.67 12.15
CA GLU A 140 -14.34 -3.99 13.07
C GLU A 140 -13.14 -4.58 12.33
N LEU A 141 -13.37 -5.56 11.45
CA LEU A 141 -12.30 -6.17 10.65
C LEU A 141 -11.68 -5.15 9.67
N ILE A 142 -12.51 -4.29 9.06
CA ILE A 142 -12.04 -3.20 8.19
C ILE A 142 -11.14 -2.23 8.98
N SER A 143 -11.54 -1.86 10.20
CA SER A 143 -10.76 -0.98 11.07
C SER A 143 -9.41 -1.61 11.43
N GLN A 144 -9.38 -2.93 11.64
CA GLN A 144 -8.13 -3.66 11.89
C GLN A 144 -7.20 -3.64 10.69
N CYS A 145 -7.73 -3.92 9.49
CA CYS A 145 -6.96 -3.90 8.24
C CYS A 145 -6.27 -2.55 8.02
N LEU A 146 -6.97 -1.46 8.36
CA LEU A 146 -6.48 -0.09 8.20
C LEU A 146 -5.48 0.36 9.29
N GLY A 147 -5.27 -0.45 10.34
CA GLY A 147 -4.43 -0.09 11.48
C GLY A 147 -5.00 1.08 12.30
N HIS A 148 -6.32 1.27 12.31
CA HIS A 148 -6.96 2.33 13.08
C HIS A 148 -7.05 1.92 14.56
N SER A 149 -6.43 2.70 15.44
CA SER A 149 -6.37 2.47 16.88
C SER A 149 -7.43 3.23 17.69
N SER A 150 -8.35 3.97 17.06
CA SER A 150 -9.26 4.86 17.79
C SER A 150 -10.41 4.10 18.44
N ILE A 151 -10.54 4.33 19.75
CA ILE A 151 -11.52 3.85 20.74
C ILE A 151 -11.03 2.60 21.50
N ARG A 152 -10.74 2.83 22.78
CA ARG A 152 -10.34 1.83 23.80
C ARG A 152 -11.28 0.61 23.85
N THR A 153 -12.56 0.81 23.52
CA THR A 153 -13.57 -0.25 23.38
C THR A 153 -13.36 -1.07 22.10
N THR A 154 -13.05 -0.44 20.97
CA THR A 154 -12.78 -1.11 19.68
C THR A 154 -11.50 -1.94 19.74
N GLN A 155 -10.44 -1.44 20.37
CA GLN A 155 -9.17 -2.18 20.54
C GLN A 155 -9.33 -3.56 21.21
N ILE A 156 -10.26 -3.72 22.18
CA ILE A 156 -10.55 -5.01 22.83
C ILE A 156 -11.23 -6.00 21.88
N TYR A 157 -12.06 -5.51 20.96
CA TYR A 157 -12.68 -6.35 19.94
C TYR A 157 -11.71 -6.71 18.82
N LEU A 158 -10.88 -5.75 18.39
CA LEU A 158 -9.85 -5.96 17.37
C LEU A 158 -8.79 -6.97 17.83
N SER A 159 -8.39 -6.94 19.10
CA SER A 159 -7.39 -7.88 19.63
C SER A 159 -7.84 -9.35 19.65
N ARG A 160 -9.14 -9.61 19.43
CA ARG A 160 -9.69 -10.98 19.36
C ARG A 160 -9.65 -11.56 17.94
N ILE A 161 -9.39 -10.74 16.93
CA ILE A 161 -9.29 -11.18 15.54
C ILE A 161 -7.81 -11.42 15.26
N SER A 162 -7.45 -12.68 15.00
CA SER A 162 -6.06 -13.05 14.67
C SER A 162 -5.64 -12.49 13.31
N THR A 163 -4.34 -12.20 13.15
CA THR A 163 -3.74 -11.76 11.87
C THR A 163 -4.14 -12.70 10.74
N HIS A 164 -3.97 -14.01 10.93
CA HIS A 164 -4.38 -15.03 9.95
C HIS A 164 -5.85 -14.92 9.50
N ARG A 165 -6.77 -14.56 10.41
CA ARG A 165 -8.17 -14.36 10.02
C ARG A 165 -8.31 -13.11 9.17
N VAL A 166 -7.63 -12.02 9.52
CA VAL A 166 -7.62 -10.79 8.68
C VAL A 166 -7.06 -11.11 7.29
N ASP A 167 -5.92 -11.80 7.24
CA ASP A 167 -5.23 -12.16 6.00
C ASP A 167 -6.14 -12.98 5.08
N LYS A 168 -6.81 -14.00 5.64
CA LYS A 168 -7.79 -14.81 4.92
C LYS A 168 -8.94 -13.96 4.36
N GLU A 169 -9.56 -13.11 5.18
CA GLU A 169 -10.73 -12.32 4.75
C GLU A 169 -10.38 -11.29 3.68
N VAL A 170 -9.16 -10.75 3.71
CA VAL A 170 -8.63 -9.86 2.67
C VAL A 170 -8.38 -10.63 1.36
N ASN A 171 -7.78 -11.83 1.42
CA ASN A 171 -7.58 -12.66 0.23
C ASN A 171 -8.91 -13.14 -0.36
N ASP A 172 -9.85 -13.58 0.47
CA ASP A 172 -11.20 -13.97 0.02
C ASP A 172 -11.88 -12.81 -0.73
N MET A 173 -11.71 -11.57 -0.23
CA MET A 173 -12.22 -10.38 -0.93
C MET A 173 -11.53 -10.17 -2.28
N PHE A 174 -10.20 -10.30 -2.35
CA PHE A 174 -9.49 -10.19 -3.62
C PHE A 174 -9.90 -11.27 -4.61
N ASP A 175 -10.06 -12.52 -4.16
CA ASP A 175 -10.52 -13.65 -4.97
C ASP A 175 -11.93 -13.41 -5.53
N GLN A 176 -12.82 -12.85 -4.72
CA GLN A 176 -14.19 -12.56 -5.11
C GLN A 176 -14.30 -11.35 -6.06
N MET A 177 -13.51 -10.30 -5.85
CA MET A 177 -13.77 -8.99 -6.47
C MET A 177 -12.73 -8.55 -7.51
N LEU A 178 -11.47 -8.99 -7.40
CA LEU A 178 -10.36 -8.43 -8.20
C LEU A 178 -9.62 -9.49 -9.03
N ARG A 179 -9.41 -10.67 -8.48
CA ARG A 179 -8.72 -11.75 -9.18
C ARG A 179 -9.71 -12.41 -10.15
N PRO A 180 -9.29 -12.72 -11.38
CA PRO A 180 -10.14 -13.48 -12.29
C PRO A 180 -10.47 -14.83 -11.65
N ALA A 181 -11.72 -15.26 -11.79
CA ALA A 181 -12.11 -16.61 -11.38
C ALA A 181 -11.15 -17.62 -12.03
N VAL A 182 -10.58 -18.51 -11.22
CA VAL A 182 -9.83 -19.65 -11.74
C VAL A 182 -10.86 -20.55 -12.43
N VAL A 183 -10.97 -20.42 -13.76
CA VAL A 183 -11.77 -21.31 -14.62
C VAL A 183 -11.00 -22.59 -14.86
#